data_AF-A0A6S6Y4L7-F1
#
_entry.id   AF-A0A6S6Y4L7-F1
#
_cell.length_a   1.000
_cell.length_b   1.000
_cell.length_c   1.000
_cell.angle_alpha   90.00
_cell.angle_beta   90.00
_cell.angle_gamma   90.00
#
_symmetry.space_group_name_H-M   'P 1'
#
loop_
_entity.id
_entity.type
_entity.pdbx_description
1 polymer ?
#
loop_
_entity_poly.entity_id
_entity_poly.type
_entity_poly.pdbx_seq_one_letter_code
_entity_poly.pdbx_strand_id
1 'polypeptide(L)'
;MLCYALSLALLAAIGHHLGYSLFYGVGLLLAALIALYHYSLIRHRDRAACFRAFLHNNWFGAAVFAGLTAELNLRPLLRMLFPGG
;
A
#
# COMPACT_ATOMS: atom_id res chain seq x y z
N MET A 1 10.63 -1.96 11.44
CA MET A 1 10.69 -1.66 9.99
C MET A 1 10.81 -2.90 9.13
N LEU A 2 11.57 -3.93 9.53
CA LEU A 2 11.67 -5.18 8.77
C LEU A 2 10.31 -5.78 8.40
N CYS A 3 9.35 -5.84 9.33
CA CYS A 3 8.01 -6.35 9.03
C CYS A 3 7.31 -5.58 7.91
N TYR A 4 7.40 -4.23 7.89
CA TYR A 4 6.84 -3.43 6.79
C TYR A 4 7.50 -3.77 5.45
N ALA A 5 8.84 -3.89 5.44
CA ALA A 5 9.58 -4.25 4.23
C ALA A 5 9.18 -5.65 3.72
N LEU A 6 9.08 -6.63 4.61
CA LEU A 6 8.65 -7.98 4.28
C LEU A 6 7.19 -8.01 3.80
N SER A 7 6.28 -7.31 4.47
CA SER A 7 4.88 -7.21 4.05
C SER A 7 4.78 -6.59 2.65
N LEU A 8 5.46 -5.47 2.40
CA LEU A 8 5.46 -4.84 1.08
C LEU A 8 6.10 -5.73 0.02
N ALA A 9 7.19 -6.42 0.33
CA ALA A 9 7.85 -7.35 -0.59
C ALA A 9 6.94 -8.53 -0.96
N LEU A 10 6.28 -9.15 0.02
CA LEU A 10 5.34 -10.24 -0.22
C LEU A 10 4.13 -9.78 -1.04
N LEU A 11 3.57 -8.62 -0.71
CA LEU A 11 2.47 -8.03 -1.47
C LEU A 11 2.87 -7.70 -2.91
N ALA A 12 4.04 -7.09 -3.11
CA ALA A 12 4.58 -6.81 -4.43
C ALA A 12 4.85 -8.10 -5.23
N ALA A 13 5.41 -9.13 -4.60
CA ALA A 13 5.68 -10.43 -5.23
C ALA A 13 4.38 -11.10 -5.70
N ILE A 14 3.35 -11.11 -4.84
CA ILE A 14 2.04 -11.67 -5.20
C ILE A 14 1.38 -10.84 -6.32
N GLY A 15 1.38 -9.51 -6.21
CA GLY A 15 0.82 -8.64 -7.25
C GLY A 15 1.52 -8.81 -8.59
N HIS A 16 2.85 -8.98 -8.58
CA HIS A 16 3.62 -9.27 -9.78
C HIS A 16 3.25 -10.64 -10.38
N HIS A 17 3.14 -11.68 -9.55
CA HIS A 17 2.75 -13.01 -9.99
C HIS A 17 1.32 -13.04 -10.59
N LEU A 18 0.42 -12.19 -10.07
CA LEU A 18 -0.95 -12.03 -10.58
C LEU A 18 -1.04 -11.09 -11.80
N GLY A 19 0.06 -10.48 -12.26
CA GLY A 19 0.08 -9.57 -13.40
C GLY A 19 -0.64 -8.23 -13.14
N TYR A 20 -0.72 -7.81 -11.88
CA TYR A 20 -1.30 -6.51 -11.53
C TYR A 20 -0.43 -5.34 -12.02
N SER A 21 -1.10 -4.25 -12.39
CA SER A 21 -0.50 -3.11 -13.07
C SER A 21 -0.22 -1.92 -12.14
N LEU A 22 -0.20 -0.72 -12.73
CA LEU A 22 0.12 0.53 -12.06
C LEU A 22 -0.83 0.85 -10.90
N PHE A 23 -2.13 0.55 -10.99
CA PHE A 23 -3.08 0.89 -9.94
C PHE A 23 -2.73 0.21 -8.60
N TYR A 24 -2.38 -1.07 -8.65
CA TYR A 24 -1.90 -1.79 -7.47
C TYR A 24 -0.54 -1.25 -7.00
N GLY A 25 0.39 -1.00 -7.92
CA GLY A 25 1.71 -0.46 -7.63
C GLY A 25 1.67 0.90 -6.91
N VAL A 26 0.77 1.80 -7.31
CA VAL A 26 0.56 3.10 -6.64
C VAL A 26 0.06 2.90 -5.21
N GLY A 27 -0.85 1.94 -4.97
CA GLY A 27 -1.30 1.59 -3.62
C GLY A 27 -0.14 1.12 -2.72
N LEU A 28 0.75 0.28 -3.25
CA LEU A 28 1.95 -0.17 -2.53
C LEU A 28 2.95 0.98 -2.27
N LEU A 29 3.12 1.90 -3.23
CA LEU A 29 3.96 3.08 -3.05
C LEU A 29 3.44 3.98 -1.93
N LEU A 30 2.13 4.24 -1.89
CA LEU A 30 1.50 5.01 -0.81
C LEU A 30 1.67 4.31 0.55
N ALA A 31 1.49 2.99 0.61
CA ALA A 31 1.72 2.21 1.81
C ALA A 31 3.20 2.30 2.28
N ALA A 32 4.16 2.29 1.35
CA ALA A 32 5.57 2.48 1.66
C ALA A 32 5.87 3.86 2.26
N LEU A 33 5.28 4.93 1.70
CA LEU A 33 5.40 6.29 2.26
C LEU A 33 4.83 6.37 3.68
N ILE A 34 3.69 5.73 3.94
CA ILE A 34 3.10 5.64 5.29
C ILE A 34 4.03 4.89 6.25
N ALA A 35 4.66 3.79 5.81
CA ALA A 35 5.62 3.07 6.63
C ALA A 35 6.85 3.94 6.98
N LEU A 36 7.37 4.72 6.02
CA LEU A 36 8.46 5.67 6.27
C LEU A 36 8.05 6.74 7.29
N TYR A 37 6.81 7.24 7.22
CA TYR A 37 6.27 8.13 8.24
C TYR A 37 6.23 7.45 9.62
N HIS A 38 5.78 6.19 9.71
CA HIS A 38 5.80 5.46 10.98
C HIS A 38 7.22 5.30 11.55
N TYR A 39 8.24 5.14 10.71
CA TYR A 39 9.62 5.13 11.18
C TYR A 39 9.99 6.40 11.95
N SER A 40 9.61 7.57 11.42
CA SER A 40 9.88 8.86 12.06
C SER A 40 9.25 8.96 13.45
N LEU A 41 8.08 8.35 13.66
CA LEU A 41 7.37 8.31 14.93
C LEU A 41 7.99 7.32 15.93
N ILE A 42 8.34 6.11 15.49
CA ILE A 42 8.74 5.03 16.39
C ILE A 42 10.25 5.03 16.72
N ARG A 43 11.09 5.75 15.96
CA ARG A 43 12.56 5.69 16.12
C ARG A 43 13.05 6.14 17.50
N HIS A 44 12.31 7.03 18.15
CA HIS A 44 12.64 7.53 19.49
C HIS A 44 12.03 6.68 20.62
N ARG A 45 11.25 5.65 20.29
CA ARG A 45 10.57 4.73 21.23
C ARG A 45 9.74 5.41 22.32
N ASP A 46 9.23 6.61 22.03
CA ASP A 46 8.22 7.25 22.85
C ASP A 46 6.89 6.48 22.76
N ARG A 47 6.24 6.25 23.91
CA ARG A 47 5.03 5.42 23.97
C ARG A 47 3.87 6.05 23.21
N ALA A 48 3.67 7.37 23.34
CA ALA A 48 2.56 8.06 22.69
C ALA A 48 2.75 8.09 21.17
N ALA A 49 3.97 8.33 20.69
CA ALA A 49 4.30 8.28 19.27
C ALA A 49 4.14 6.86 18.68
N CYS A 50 4.55 5.82 19.41
CA CYS A 50 4.34 4.43 18.98
C CYS A 50 2.86 4.08 18.88
N PHE A 51 2.04 4.51 19.85
CA PHE A 51 0.60 4.28 19.83
C PHE A 51 -0.08 5.02 18.68
N ARG A 52 0.37 6.25 18.38
CA ARG A 52 -0.07 7.00 17.20
C ARG A 52 0.25 6.26 15.90
N ALA A 53 1.47 5.73 15.77
CA ALA A 53 1.85 4.93 14.60
C ALA A 53 1.02 3.64 14.49
N PHE A 54 0.66 3.01 15.62
CA PHE A 54 -0.23 1.85 15.65
C PHE A 54 -1.63 2.18 15.12
N LEU A 55 -2.26 3.25 15.62
CA LEU A 55 -3.59 3.68 15.14
C LEU A 55 -3.57 4.12 13.67
N HIS A 56 -2.50 4.81 13.27
CA HIS A 56 -2.32 5.26 11.89
C HIS A 56 -2.04 4.10 10.91
N ASN A 57 -1.69 2.91 11.41
CA ASN A 57 -1.46 1.73 10.57
C ASN A 57 -2.70 1.27 9.79
N ASN A 58 -3.91 1.70 10.17
CA ASN A 58 -5.09 1.49 9.35
C ASN A 58 -4.98 2.17 7.97
N TRP A 59 -4.29 3.30 7.87
CA TRP A 59 -4.05 3.98 6.58
C TRP A 59 -3.10 3.21 5.67
N PHE A 60 -2.15 2.46 6.25
CA PHE A 60 -1.31 1.54 5.47
C PHE A 60 -2.18 0.48 4.80
N GLY A 61 -3.07 -0.16 5.58
CA GLY A 61 -4.03 -1.12 5.04
C GLY A 61 -4.99 -0.51 4.01
N ALA A 62 -5.50 0.69 4.27
CA ALA A 62 -6.38 1.41 3.36
C ALA A 62 -5.70 1.71 2.00
N ALA A 63 -4.42 2.10 2.00
CA ALA A 63 -3.67 2.35 0.78
C ALA A 63 -3.52 1.09 -0.08
N VAL A 64 -3.17 -0.04 0.54
CA VAL A 64 -3.08 -1.35 -0.15
C VAL A 64 -4.45 -1.76 -0.69
N PHE A 65 -5.50 -1.64 0.12
CA PHE A 65 -6.87 -1.98 -0.26
C PHE A 65 -7.40 -1.12 -1.41
N ALA A 66 -7.14 0.19 -1.39
CA ALA A 66 -7.55 1.10 -2.46
C ALA A 66 -6.85 0.75 -3.78
N GLY A 67 -5.53 0.49 -3.75
CA GLY A 67 -4.79 0.05 -4.94
C GLY A 67 -5.31 -1.28 -5.50
N LEU A 68 -5.62 -2.25 -4.64
CA LEU A 68 -6.21 -3.53 -5.03
C LEU A 68 -7.62 -3.35 -5.64
N THR A 69 -8.45 -2.53 -5.01
CA THR A 69 -9.81 -2.25 -5.49
C THR A 69 -9.77 -1.56 -6.86
N ALA A 70 -8.86 -0.60 -7.04
CA ALA A 70 -8.66 0.08 -8.31
C ALA A 70 -8.16 -0.90 -9.40
N GLU A 71 -7.21 -1.77 -9.08
CA GLU A 71 -6.71 -2.77 -10.03
C GLU A 71 -7.82 -3.75 -10.46
N LEU A 72 -8.65 -4.22 -9.52
CA LEU A 72 -9.65 -5.24 -9.78
C LEU A 72 -10.96 -4.71 -10.37
N ASN A 73 -11.35 -3.47 -10.07
CA ASN A 73 -12.65 -2.93 -10.48
C ASN A 73 -12.52 -1.73 -11.42
N LEU A 74 -11.64 -0.77 -11.09
CA LEU A 74 -11.51 0.47 -11.86
C LEU A 74 -10.76 0.25 -13.18
N ARG A 75 -9.69 -0.54 -13.19
CA ARG A 75 -8.91 -0.82 -14.40
C ARG A 75 -9.73 -1.55 -15.48
N PRO A 76 -10.48 -2.63 -15.18
CA PRO A 76 -11.35 -3.25 -16.19
C PRO A 76 -12.42 -2.30 -16.69
N LEU A 77 -13.03 -1.51 -15.80
CA LEU A 77 -14.02 -0.51 -16.17
C LEU A 77 -13.45 0.54 -17.12
N LEU A 78 -12.27 1.09 -16.83
CA LEU A 78 -11.60 2.06 -17.70
C LEU A 78 -11.23 1.47 -19.07
N ARG A 79 -10.81 0.21 -19.12
CA ARG A 79 -10.55 -0.50 -20.38
C ARG A 79 -11.81 -0.72 -21.21
N MET A 80 -12.95 -0.98 -20.58
CA MET A 80 -14.24 -1.09 -21.27
C MET A 80 -14.72 0.26 -21.80
N LEU A 81 -14.53 1.34 -21.02
CA LEU A 81 -14.96 2.70 -21.39
C LEU A 81 -14.05 3.34 -22.45
N PHE A 82 -12.75 3.00 -22.45
CA PHE A 82 -11.76 3.53 -23.37
C PHE A 82 -10.96 2.40 -24.04
N PRO A 83 -11.57 1.64 -24.96
CA PRO A 83 -10.94 0.46 -25.55
C PRO A 83 -9.83 0.77 -26.58
N GLY A 84 -9.57 2.05 -26.90
CA GLY A 84 -8.72 2.49 -28.02
C GLY A 84 -7.37 3.12 -27.66
N GLY A 85 -6.68 2.64 -26.62
CA GLY A 85 -5.31 3.04 -26.28
C GLY A 85 -4.28 2.00 -26.68
#